data_AF-A0A8T3VPE0-F1
#
_entry.id   AF-A0A8T3VPE0-F1
#
_cell.length_a   1.000
_cell.length_b   1.000
_cell.length_c   1.000
_cell.angle_alpha   90.00
_cell.angle_beta   90.00
_cell.angle_gamma   90.00
#
_symmetry.space_group_name_H-M   'P 1'
#
loop_
_entity.id
_entity.type
_entity.pdbx_description
1 polymer ?
#
loop_
_entity_poly.entity_id
_entity_poly.type
_entity_poly.pdbx_seq_one_letter_code
_entity_poly.pdbx_strand_id
1 'polypeptide(L)'
;MNIKRYLYITLIFIVLVSLSAVSAADDNANGIISVDDNDELILDEAIDDDVSSANNNYDEELILETPADDLVGSENDATPLKEGATGSFSDLNKLINEDYSSNDTITLNSNYKYSEGDESFIHGIKISRELTIDGNGYTLDGSHIASIFYVDGAWGVTFKDINFINGNATGSANERYGGAISVRYGNGIAENCNFTNNTASGTGGAMHGGSAYNCVFTLNSAEWDGGAMYEGSASNCTFTGNSASVAGGAMSGGSASNCTFTGNSASVAGGAMYEGSASNCTFTGNSASVAGGAMYEGSASNC
;
A
#
# COMPACT_ATOMS: atom_id res chain seq x y z
N MET A 1 20.11 18.63 16.86
CA MET A 1 19.76 17.21 17.10
C MET A 1 19.18 16.56 15.83
N ASN A 2 19.79 16.75 14.65
CA ASN A 2 19.26 16.22 13.37
C ASN A 2 20.32 15.60 12.44
N ILE A 3 21.61 15.62 12.78
CA ILE A 3 22.67 15.06 11.93
C ILE A 3 22.79 13.53 12.09
N LYS A 4 22.47 12.98 13.27
CA LYS A 4 22.53 11.53 13.51
C LYS A 4 21.43 10.74 12.78
N ARG A 5 20.32 11.38 12.42
CA ARG A 5 19.20 10.74 11.69
C ARG A 5 19.52 10.56 10.21
N TYR A 6 20.10 11.58 9.56
CA TYR A 6 20.58 11.48 8.18
C TYR A 6 21.74 10.51 8.03
N LEU A 7 22.65 10.45 9.00
CA LEU A 7 23.79 9.53 8.97
C LEU A 7 23.36 8.06 9.09
N TYR A 8 22.30 7.76 9.86
CA TYR A 8 21.72 6.41 9.91
C TYR A 8 21.01 6.03 8.60
N ILE A 9 20.29 6.98 7.99
CA ILE A 9 19.63 6.78 6.70
C ILE A 9 20.67 6.52 5.59
N THR A 10 21.77 7.29 5.56
CA THR A 10 22.85 7.07 4.57
C THR A 10 23.68 5.80 4.84
N LEU A 11 23.84 5.37 6.09
CA LEU A 11 24.58 4.14 6.40
C LEU A 11 23.79 2.87 6.02
N ILE A 12 22.45 2.89 6.09
CA ILE A 12 21.58 1.81 5.60
C ILE A 12 21.62 1.72 4.07
N PHE A 13 21.76 2.86 3.36
CA PHE A 13 21.91 2.90 1.90
C PHE A 13 23.18 2.18 1.38
N ILE A 14 24.21 1.99 2.21
CA ILE A 14 25.50 1.41 1.78
C ILE A 14 25.59 -0.11 2.05
N VAL A 15 24.74 -0.69 2.91
CA VAL A 15 24.89 -2.09 3.35
C VAL A 15 23.98 -3.08 2.59
N LEU A 16 23.03 -2.63 1.77
CA LEU A 16 22.01 -3.50 1.15
C LEU A 16 22.32 -4.00 -0.29
N VAL A 17 23.53 -3.82 -0.81
CA VAL A 17 23.87 -4.26 -2.20
C VAL A 17 24.27 -5.74 -2.29
N SER A 18 23.89 -6.59 -1.33
CA SER A 18 24.19 -8.02 -1.43
C SER A 18 23.13 -8.90 -0.81
N LEU A 19 22.12 -9.31 -1.59
CA LEU A 19 21.81 -10.72 -1.92
C LEU A 19 20.49 -10.85 -2.70
N SER A 20 20.55 -11.67 -3.76
CA SER A 20 19.46 -12.32 -4.52
C SER A 20 18.31 -11.46 -5.07
N ALA A 21 18.50 -10.88 -6.27
CA ALA A 21 17.42 -10.77 -7.23
C ALA A 21 17.24 -12.13 -7.95
N VAL A 22 16.03 -12.66 -7.97
CA VAL A 22 15.64 -13.67 -8.95
C VAL A 22 15.31 -12.90 -10.23
N SER A 23 16.22 -12.88 -11.21
CA SER A 23 15.88 -12.44 -12.57
C SER A 23 15.34 -13.63 -13.34
N ALA A 24 14.13 -13.51 -13.88
CA ALA A 24 13.69 -14.38 -14.97
C ALA A 24 14.59 -14.11 -16.18
N ALA A 25 15.15 -15.18 -16.75
CA ALA A 25 16.08 -15.14 -17.86
C ALA A 25 15.41 -14.64 -19.16
N ASP A 26 16.13 -13.81 -19.91
CA ASP A 26 16.08 -13.84 -21.38
C ASP A 26 17.53 -13.90 -21.88
N ASP A 27 17.91 -15.09 -22.35
CA ASP A 27 19.19 -15.35 -23.00
C ASP A 27 19.17 -14.72 -24.40
N ASN A 28 19.89 -13.62 -24.61
CA ASN A 28 20.55 -13.42 -25.90
C ASN A 28 21.84 -12.62 -25.78
N ALA A 29 22.85 -13.21 -26.39
CA ALA A 29 24.26 -12.95 -26.22
C ALA A 29 24.80 -11.71 -26.95
N ASN A 30 26.01 -11.34 -26.51
CA ASN A 30 27.09 -10.64 -27.21
C ASN A 30 27.21 -9.12 -26.98
N GLY A 31 28.25 -8.76 -26.22
CA GLY A 31 28.80 -7.41 -26.21
C GLY A 31 29.87 -7.20 -25.14
N ILE A 32 31.03 -7.86 -25.28
CA ILE A 32 32.24 -7.54 -24.51
C ILE A 32 32.71 -6.13 -24.91
N ILE A 33 32.83 -5.20 -23.96
CA ILE A 33 33.72 -4.03 -24.09
C ILE A 33 34.52 -3.89 -22.78
N SER A 34 35.83 -3.92 -22.97
CA SER A 34 36.89 -3.80 -21.98
C SER A 34 36.93 -2.42 -21.31
N VAL A 35 37.24 -2.40 -20.02
CA VAL A 35 37.65 -1.22 -19.25
C VAL A 35 39.13 -0.95 -19.55
N ASP A 36 39.49 0.29 -19.86
CA ASP A 36 40.89 0.75 -19.89
C ASP A 36 41.07 1.79 -18.79
N ASP A 37 41.93 1.45 -17.82
CA ASP A 37 42.39 2.32 -16.74
C ASP A 37 43.48 3.22 -17.30
N ASN A 38 43.30 4.54 -17.33
CA ASN A 38 44.41 5.50 -17.27
C ASN A 38 43.95 6.87 -16.74
N ASP A 39 44.52 7.23 -15.59
CA ASP A 39 44.58 8.55 -14.96
C ASP A 39 44.97 9.67 -15.94
N GLU A 40 44.34 10.84 -15.83
CA GLU A 40 45.05 12.08 -15.47
C GLU A 40 44.10 13.26 -15.17
N LEU A 41 44.33 13.85 -14.00
CA LEU A 41 43.85 15.16 -13.56
C LEU A 41 44.63 16.26 -14.29
N ILE A 42 43.95 17.16 -15.00
CA ILE A 42 44.51 18.47 -15.37
C ILE A 42 43.55 19.56 -14.91
N LEU A 43 43.97 20.26 -13.85
CA LEU A 43 43.55 21.61 -13.50
C LEU A 43 44.32 22.57 -14.38
N ASP A 44 43.65 23.49 -15.07
CA ASP A 44 44.31 24.72 -15.49
C ASP A 44 43.36 25.92 -15.35
N GLU A 45 43.81 26.88 -14.53
CA GLU A 45 43.22 28.19 -14.32
C GLU A 45 43.57 29.11 -15.50
N ALA A 46 42.61 29.92 -15.94
CA ALA A 46 42.91 31.25 -16.45
C ALA A 46 41.73 32.19 -16.18
N ILE A 47 41.99 33.22 -15.37
CA ILE A 47 41.15 34.41 -15.16
C ILE A 47 41.83 35.57 -15.90
N ASP A 48 41.08 36.26 -16.76
CA ASP A 48 41.18 37.69 -17.12
C ASP A 48 40.25 37.91 -18.33
N ASP A 49 39.56 39.02 -18.56
CA ASP A 49 39.22 40.21 -17.79
C ASP A 49 38.04 40.85 -18.56
N ASP A 50 37.15 41.52 -17.83
CA ASP A 50 36.25 42.63 -18.22
C ASP A 50 35.62 42.72 -19.64
N VAL A 51 34.29 42.86 -19.71
CA VAL A 51 33.58 43.98 -20.39
C VAL A 51 32.05 43.82 -20.34
N SER A 52 31.45 44.96 -20.00
CA SER A 52 30.05 45.37 -19.90
C SER A 52 29.01 44.92 -20.97
N SER A 53 27.79 44.74 -20.47
CA SER A 53 26.47 45.11 -21.04
C SER A 53 26.16 44.80 -22.52
N ALA A 54 25.23 43.86 -22.76
CA ALA A 54 23.98 44.09 -23.52
C ALA A 54 23.22 42.76 -23.73
N ASN A 55 21.90 42.83 -23.63
CA ASN A 55 20.93 41.86 -24.14
C ASN A 55 21.34 41.26 -25.49
N ASN A 56 21.14 39.95 -25.66
CA ASN A 56 20.35 39.39 -26.76
C ASN A 56 20.07 37.89 -26.55
N ASN A 57 18.78 37.59 -26.46
CA ASN A 57 18.04 36.38 -26.81
C ASN A 57 18.83 35.15 -27.32
N TYR A 58 18.76 34.06 -26.56
CA TYR A 58 18.71 32.69 -27.10
C TYR A 58 17.57 31.95 -26.42
N ASP A 59 16.47 31.85 -27.16
CA ASP A 59 15.50 30.77 -27.04
C ASP A 59 16.20 29.45 -27.34
N GLU A 60 16.12 28.50 -26.41
CA GLU A 60 15.98 27.04 -26.59
C GLU A 60 16.32 26.37 -25.25
N GLU A 61 15.35 26.34 -24.34
CA GLU A 61 15.37 25.40 -23.24
C GLU A 61 15.17 24.01 -23.83
N LEU A 62 16.19 23.17 -23.74
CA LEU A 62 16.16 21.76 -24.09
C LEU A 62 15.21 21.05 -23.12
N ILE A 63 13.92 21.05 -23.45
CA ILE A 63 12.92 20.20 -22.80
C ILE A 63 13.29 18.76 -23.17
N LEU A 64 13.90 18.03 -22.22
CA LEU A 64 13.88 16.57 -22.26
C LEU A 64 12.44 16.15 -21.96
N GLU A 65 11.62 16.06 -23.01
CA GLU A 65 10.35 15.37 -22.95
C GLU A 65 10.61 13.89 -22.67
N THR A 66 10.48 13.49 -21.41
CA THR A 66 10.15 12.10 -21.09
C THR A 66 8.77 11.83 -21.69
N PRO A 67 8.54 10.75 -22.46
CA PRO A 67 7.23 10.48 -23.05
C PRO A 67 6.21 10.30 -21.94
N ALA A 68 5.41 11.35 -21.72
CA ALA A 68 4.18 11.32 -20.96
C ALA A 68 3.08 10.91 -21.94
N ASP A 69 2.96 9.61 -22.21
CA ASP A 69 1.72 9.00 -22.71
C ASP A 69 1.91 7.47 -22.71
N ASP A 70 1.52 6.83 -21.61
CA ASP A 70 0.46 5.80 -21.64
C ASP A 70 0.11 5.36 -20.19
N LEU A 71 -0.43 6.27 -19.39
CA LEU A 71 -1.20 5.91 -18.20
C LEU A 71 -2.47 6.76 -18.17
N VAL A 72 -3.35 6.51 -19.13
CA VAL A 72 -4.78 6.74 -18.93
C VAL A 72 -5.24 5.72 -17.88
N GLY A 73 -5.20 6.15 -16.62
CA GLY A 73 -5.69 5.43 -15.45
C GLY A 73 -6.53 6.37 -14.59
N SER A 74 -7.67 6.75 -15.16
CA SER A 74 -8.91 7.31 -14.60
C SER A 74 -8.89 7.96 -13.21
N GLU A 75 -9.42 9.19 -13.18
CA GLU A 75 -10.12 9.76 -12.03
C GLU A 75 -10.90 8.70 -11.24
N ASN A 76 -10.71 8.68 -9.92
CA ASN A 76 -11.73 8.39 -8.89
C ASN A 76 -12.84 7.42 -9.31
N ASP A 77 -12.51 6.19 -9.72
CA ASP A 77 -13.54 5.18 -10.00
C ASP A 77 -14.02 4.61 -8.66
N ALA A 78 -14.75 5.45 -7.92
CA ALA A 78 -15.53 5.02 -6.78
C ALA A 78 -16.50 3.98 -7.31
N THR A 79 -16.26 2.71 -6.98
CA THR A 79 -17.21 1.63 -7.23
C THR A 79 -18.60 2.12 -6.85
N PRO A 80 -19.57 2.17 -7.79
CA PRO A 80 -20.87 2.73 -7.51
C PRO A 80 -21.45 2.09 -6.25
N LEU A 81 -21.83 2.91 -5.27
CA LEU A 81 -22.44 2.40 -4.05
C LEU A 81 -23.66 1.57 -4.43
N LYS A 82 -23.79 0.40 -3.81
CA LYS A 82 -25.04 -0.36 -3.89
C LYS A 82 -26.18 0.55 -3.44
N GLU A 83 -27.26 0.62 -4.23
CA GLU A 83 -28.41 1.47 -3.91
C GLU A 83 -28.95 1.15 -2.51
N GLY A 84 -29.13 2.20 -1.70
CA GLY A 84 -29.57 2.08 -0.31
C GLY A 84 -29.41 3.40 0.44
N ALA A 85 -30.03 3.48 1.62
CA ALA A 85 -29.75 4.58 2.54
C ALA A 85 -28.29 4.51 3.00
N THR A 86 -27.75 5.66 3.43
CA THR A 86 -26.41 5.77 4.01
C THR A 86 -26.53 6.17 5.46
N GLY A 87 -26.13 5.30 6.38
CA GLY A 87 -26.02 5.57 7.81
C GLY A 87 -24.67 6.16 8.21
N SER A 88 -24.57 6.65 9.44
CA SER A 88 -23.31 7.13 10.05
C SER A 88 -22.49 5.97 10.65
N PHE A 89 -21.24 6.22 11.03
CA PHE A 89 -20.48 5.23 11.81
C PHE A 89 -21.09 5.04 13.21
N SER A 90 -21.71 6.05 13.79
CA SER A 90 -22.52 5.92 15.00
C SER A 90 -23.66 4.92 14.84
N ASP A 91 -24.35 4.91 13.69
CA ASP A 91 -25.42 3.94 13.41
C ASP A 91 -24.86 2.52 13.22
N LEU A 92 -23.71 2.40 12.54
CA LEU A 92 -23.02 1.13 12.38
C LEU A 92 -22.53 0.57 13.73
N ASN A 93 -21.96 1.41 14.60
CA ASN A 93 -21.53 1.02 15.93
C ASN A 93 -22.72 0.53 16.77
N LYS A 94 -23.86 1.23 16.71
CA LYS A 94 -25.07 0.78 17.42
C LYS A 94 -25.49 -0.62 16.96
N LEU A 95 -25.52 -0.84 15.66
CA LEU A 95 -25.86 -2.15 15.07
C LEU A 95 -24.90 -3.26 15.53
N ILE A 96 -23.60 -2.97 15.66
CA ILE A 96 -22.59 -3.98 15.99
C ILE A 96 -22.46 -4.22 17.50
N ASN A 97 -22.45 -3.15 18.29
CA ASN A 97 -21.97 -3.12 19.66
C ASN A 97 -23.02 -2.74 20.71
N GLU A 98 -24.17 -2.18 20.33
CA GLU A 98 -25.20 -1.75 21.30
C GLU A 98 -26.48 -2.58 21.18
N ASP A 99 -26.87 -2.96 19.96
CA ASP A 99 -28.00 -3.87 19.72
C ASP A 99 -27.52 -5.32 19.81
N TYR A 100 -27.36 -5.80 21.04
CA TYR A 100 -26.97 -7.18 21.34
C TYR A 100 -28.11 -8.15 21.00
N SER A 101 -28.32 -8.40 19.71
CA SER A 101 -28.91 -9.67 19.29
C SER A 101 -27.89 -10.78 19.64
N SER A 102 -28.36 -11.93 20.13
CA SER A 102 -27.51 -13.10 20.39
C SER A 102 -26.97 -13.74 19.10
N ASN A 103 -26.92 -12.98 18.00
CA ASN A 103 -26.59 -13.47 16.69
C ASN A 103 -25.09 -13.25 16.43
N ASP A 104 -24.40 -14.34 16.14
CA ASP A 104 -22.99 -14.33 15.76
C ASP A 104 -22.79 -13.75 14.35
N THR A 105 -23.87 -13.39 13.64
CA THR A 105 -23.84 -12.75 12.33
C THR A 105 -24.73 -11.51 12.29
N ILE A 106 -24.14 -10.39 11.88
CA ILE A 106 -24.79 -9.11 11.60
C ILE A 106 -24.80 -8.93 10.08
N THR A 107 -25.98 -8.75 9.49
CA THR A 107 -26.11 -8.47 8.06
C THR A 107 -26.40 -7.00 7.83
N LEU A 108 -25.57 -6.33 7.04
CA LEU A 108 -25.78 -4.93 6.68
C LEU A 108 -26.93 -4.80 5.67
N ASN A 109 -27.70 -3.72 5.81
CA ASN A 109 -28.85 -3.39 4.95
C ASN A 109 -28.74 -2.01 4.30
N SER A 110 -27.63 -1.31 4.55
CA SER A 110 -27.38 0.07 4.15
C SER A 110 -25.88 0.25 3.95
N ASN A 111 -25.50 1.30 3.21
CA ASN A 111 -24.12 1.78 3.24
C ASN A 111 -23.90 2.53 4.56
N TYR A 112 -22.64 2.64 5.00
CA TYR A 112 -22.28 3.47 6.14
C TYR A 112 -21.08 4.33 5.80
N LYS A 113 -21.12 5.60 6.21
CA LYS A 113 -20.09 6.58 5.90
C LYS A 113 -19.73 7.37 7.15
N TYR A 114 -18.44 7.60 7.36
CA TYR A 114 -17.97 8.49 8.41
C TYR A 114 -18.49 9.92 8.17
N SER A 115 -19.10 10.52 9.20
CA SER A 115 -19.82 11.80 9.11
C SER A 115 -19.66 12.67 10.35
N GLU A 116 -20.18 13.90 10.31
CA GLU A 116 -20.18 14.83 11.47
C GLU A 116 -20.85 14.17 12.68
N GLY A 117 -20.19 14.20 13.84
CA GLY A 117 -20.63 13.51 15.06
C GLY A 117 -20.01 12.12 15.29
N ASP A 118 -19.23 11.60 14.33
CA ASP A 118 -18.53 10.31 14.44
C ASP A 118 -17.10 10.44 15.01
N GLU A 119 -16.74 11.54 15.67
CA GLU A 119 -15.35 11.84 16.07
C GLU A 119 -14.72 10.75 16.95
N SER A 120 -15.54 10.05 17.75
CA SER A 120 -15.07 8.93 18.59
C SER A 120 -14.63 7.68 17.81
N PHE A 121 -14.97 7.59 16.52
CA PHE A 121 -14.68 6.46 15.64
C PHE A 121 -13.55 6.74 14.64
N ILE A 122 -12.80 7.83 14.80
CA ILE A 122 -11.73 8.19 13.87
C ILE A 122 -10.64 7.10 13.74
N HIS A 123 -10.45 6.30 14.79
CA HIS A 123 -9.52 5.16 14.80
C HIS A 123 -10.22 3.81 14.61
N GLY A 124 -11.40 3.80 14.00
CA GLY A 124 -12.18 2.60 13.73
C GLY A 124 -13.20 2.27 14.80
N ILE A 125 -14.30 1.65 14.36
CA ILE A 125 -15.28 1.03 15.23
C ILE A 125 -14.62 -0.19 15.87
N LYS A 126 -14.50 -0.15 17.20
CA LYS A 126 -13.85 -1.21 17.97
C LYS A 126 -14.74 -2.46 18.03
N ILE A 127 -14.15 -3.61 17.74
CA ILE A 127 -14.79 -4.93 17.90
C ILE A 127 -13.97 -5.75 18.90
N SER A 128 -14.63 -6.23 19.95
CA SER A 128 -13.98 -6.97 21.07
C SER A 128 -14.70 -8.28 21.40
N ARG A 129 -15.38 -8.86 20.41
CA ARG A 129 -16.07 -10.14 20.50
C ARG A 129 -15.97 -10.87 19.16
N GLU A 130 -16.16 -12.18 19.19
CA GLU A 130 -16.35 -12.98 17.98
C GLU A 130 -17.68 -12.65 17.32
N LEU A 131 -17.65 -12.41 16.01
CA LEU A 131 -18.82 -12.18 15.16
C LEU A 131 -18.44 -12.23 13.68
N THR A 132 -19.48 -12.37 12.85
CA THR A 132 -19.43 -12.16 11.40
C THR A 132 -20.22 -10.89 11.05
N ILE A 133 -19.62 -9.99 10.27
CA ILE A 133 -20.30 -8.89 9.59
C ILE A 133 -20.44 -9.28 8.13
N ASP A 134 -21.66 -9.64 7.72
CA ASP A 134 -22.01 -9.84 6.32
C ASP A 134 -22.46 -8.51 5.72
N GLY A 135 -21.61 -7.93 4.88
CA GLY A 135 -21.88 -6.68 4.19
C GLY A 135 -22.98 -6.77 3.16
N ASN A 136 -23.33 -7.96 2.67
CA ASN A 136 -24.31 -8.13 1.61
C ASN A 136 -24.04 -7.21 0.39
N GLY A 137 -22.77 -6.94 0.10
CA GLY A 137 -22.30 -6.04 -0.95
C GLY A 137 -22.46 -4.54 -0.66
N TYR A 138 -22.81 -4.13 0.57
CA TYR A 138 -22.85 -2.72 0.97
C TYR A 138 -21.44 -2.17 1.27
N THR A 139 -21.35 -0.85 1.21
CA THR A 139 -20.10 -0.12 1.34
C THR A 139 -19.95 0.53 2.70
N LEU A 140 -18.74 0.45 3.25
CA LEU A 140 -18.27 1.18 4.41
C LEU A 140 -17.23 2.21 3.93
N ASP A 141 -17.54 3.49 4.10
CA ASP A 141 -16.75 4.62 3.59
C ASP A 141 -16.13 5.41 4.75
N GLY A 142 -14.81 5.39 4.89
CA GLY A 142 -14.07 6.15 5.89
C GLY A 142 -13.97 7.65 5.59
N SER A 143 -14.49 8.11 4.45
CA SER A 143 -14.51 9.51 4.02
C SER A 143 -13.12 10.16 3.91
N HIS A 144 -12.06 9.37 3.78
CA HIS A 144 -10.65 9.79 3.89
C HIS A 144 -10.29 10.39 5.26
N ILE A 145 -11.12 10.19 6.28
CA ILE A 145 -10.95 10.78 7.61
C ILE A 145 -10.64 9.71 8.66
N ALA A 146 -11.37 8.60 8.64
CA ALA A 146 -11.34 7.62 9.71
C ALA A 146 -10.90 6.24 9.22
N SER A 147 -10.23 5.50 10.09
CA SER A 147 -10.18 4.04 9.97
C SER A 147 -11.59 3.45 10.14
N ILE A 148 -11.88 2.31 9.53
CA ILE A 148 -13.23 1.73 9.56
C ILE A 148 -13.40 0.80 10.76
N PHE A 149 -12.53 -0.19 10.94
CA PHE A 149 -12.59 -1.17 12.04
C PHE A 149 -11.27 -1.34 12.77
N TYR A 150 -11.37 -1.50 14.09
CA TYR A 150 -10.27 -1.90 14.96
C TYR A 150 -10.65 -3.18 15.73
N VAL A 151 -9.97 -4.29 15.42
CA VAL A 151 -10.18 -5.59 16.05
C VAL A 151 -9.24 -5.72 17.24
N ASP A 152 -9.83 -5.75 18.44
CA ASP A 152 -9.11 -5.77 19.71
C ASP A 152 -9.28 -7.12 20.43
N GLY A 153 -8.22 -7.93 20.40
CA GLY A 153 -8.12 -9.20 21.14
C GLY A 153 -8.19 -10.44 20.24
N ALA A 154 -7.95 -11.62 20.82
CA ALA A 154 -7.74 -12.88 20.09
C ALA A 154 -9.00 -13.47 19.41
N TRP A 155 -10.04 -12.66 19.19
CA TRP A 155 -11.34 -13.09 18.69
C TRP A 155 -11.30 -13.29 17.18
N GLY A 156 -12.10 -14.24 16.68
CA GLY A 156 -12.37 -14.39 15.26
C GLY A 156 -13.39 -13.34 14.81
N VAL A 157 -12.96 -12.33 14.08
CA VAL A 157 -13.90 -11.39 13.43
C VAL A 157 -13.85 -11.63 11.94
N THR A 158 -15.01 -11.99 11.37
CA THR A 158 -15.13 -12.22 9.93
C THR A 158 -15.88 -11.06 9.28
N PHE A 159 -15.28 -10.44 8.29
CA PHE A 159 -15.87 -9.43 7.42
C PHE A 159 -16.12 -10.08 6.07
N LYS A 160 -17.38 -10.15 5.63
CA LYS A 160 -17.76 -10.90 4.42
C LYS A 160 -18.56 -10.04 3.48
N ASP A 161 -18.24 -10.08 2.19
CA ASP A 161 -18.99 -9.39 1.12
C ASP A 161 -19.15 -7.86 1.39
N ILE A 162 -18.08 -7.19 1.83
CA ILE A 162 -18.06 -5.74 2.14
C ILE A 162 -17.16 -4.98 1.17
N ASN A 163 -17.59 -3.78 0.76
CA ASN A 163 -16.70 -2.81 0.11
C ASN A 163 -16.17 -1.81 1.15
N PHE A 164 -14.87 -1.82 1.40
CA PHE A 164 -14.16 -0.87 2.26
C PHE A 164 -13.51 0.20 1.40
N ILE A 165 -13.99 1.43 1.52
CA ILE A 165 -13.46 2.55 0.73
C ILE A 165 -12.99 3.70 1.59
N ASN A 166 -11.95 4.39 1.13
CA ASN A 166 -11.50 5.67 1.68
C ASN A 166 -11.24 5.63 3.20
N GLY A 167 -10.93 4.47 3.77
CA GLY A 167 -10.49 4.35 5.15
C GLY A 167 -9.13 5.03 5.33
N ASN A 168 -8.94 5.80 6.41
CA ASN A 168 -7.71 6.55 6.63
C ASN A 168 -7.19 6.42 8.07
N ALA A 169 -6.09 5.68 8.24
CA ALA A 169 -5.42 5.50 9.52
C ALA A 169 -4.38 6.60 9.77
N THR A 170 -4.75 7.58 10.59
CA THR A 170 -3.86 8.64 11.06
C THR A 170 -3.78 8.66 12.58
N GLY A 171 -2.69 9.19 13.12
CA GLY A 171 -2.53 9.33 14.57
C GLY A 171 -1.14 8.97 15.07
N SER A 172 -1.06 8.53 16.32
CA SER A 172 0.17 8.21 17.03
C SER A 172 0.28 6.71 17.31
N ALA A 173 1.51 6.19 17.37
CA ALA A 173 1.80 4.79 17.73
C ALA A 173 0.91 3.76 17.01
N ASN A 174 -0.02 3.11 17.74
CA ASN A 174 -0.85 2.01 17.26
C ASN A 174 -2.09 2.43 16.44
N GLU A 175 -2.28 3.74 16.23
CA GLU A 175 -3.44 4.31 15.52
C GLU A 175 -3.22 4.43 14.01
N ARG A 176 -1.99 4.16 13.54
CA ARG A 176 -1.53 4.45 12.17
C ARG A 176 -1.60 3.24 11.23
N TYR A 177 -2.32 2.18 11.62
CA TYR A 177 -2.27 0.89 10.94
C TYR A 177 -3.65 0.51 10.41
N GLY A 178 -3.75 0.05 9.16
CA GLY A 178 -5.02 -0.42 8.60
C GLY A 178 -6.01 0.72 8.36
N GLY A 179 -5.98 1.32 7.17
CA GLY A 179 -6.97 2.35 6.80
C GLY A 179 -8.40 1.81 6.83
N ALA A 180 -8.62 0.57 6.40
CA ALA A 180 -9.91 -0.08 6.56
C ALA A 180 -9.97 -0.90 7.86
N ILE A 181 -9.08 -1.87 8.02
CA ILE A 181 -9.14 -2.85 9.11
C ILE A 181 -7.78 -2.93 9.81
N SER A 182 -7.78 -2.69 11.11
CA SER A 182 -6.61 -2.87 11.96
C SER A 182 -6.80 -4.04 12.92
N VAL A 183 -5.99 -5.10 12.77
CA VAL A 183 -5.99 -6.27 13.66
C VAL A 183 -4.76 -6.19 14.55
N ARG A 184 -4.96 -5.99 15.87
CA ARG A 184 -3.85 -5.88 16.83
C ARG A 184 -3.42 -7.22 17.41
N TYR A 185 -4.40 -8.07 17.69
CA TYR A 185 -4.25 -9.42 18.22
C TYR A 185 -5.37 -10.27 17.61
N GLY A 186 -5.17 -11.57 17.40
CA GLY A 186 -6.24 -12.47 16.94
C GLY A 186 -6.39 -12.65 15.44
N ASN A 187 -7.58 -13.12 15.05
CA ASN A 187 -7.89 -13.55 13.69
C ASN A 187 -8.95 -12.62 13.09
N GLY A 188 -8.50 -11.55 12.41
CA GLY A 188 -9.36 -10.81 11.50
C GLY A 188 -9.38 -11.51 10.15
N ILE A 189 -10.55 -11.86 9.65
CA ILE A 189 -10.75 -12.53 8.37
C ILE A 189 -11.57 -11.62 7.46
N ALA A 190 -11.06 -11.32 6.26
CA ALA A 190 -11.82 -10.69 5.19
C ALA A 190 -12.11 -11.72 4.10
N GLU A 191 -13.38 -11.91 3.74
CA GLU A 191 -13.85 -12.87 2.75
C GLU A 191 -14.67 -12.16 1.68
N ASN A 192 -14.25 -12.29 0.41
CA ASN A 192 -14.94 -11.68 -0.73
C ASN A 192 -15.12 -10.15 -0.57
N CYS A 193 -14.16 -9.48 0.05
CA CYS A 193 -14.21 -8.05 0.30
C CYS A 193 -13.42 -7.27 -0.76
N ASN A 194 -13.86 -6.04 -1.02
CA ASN A 194 -13.13 -5.08 -1.85
C ASN A 194 -12.55 -3.98 -0.96
N PHE A 195 -11.26 -3.69 -1.11
CA PHE A 195 -10.56 -2.62 -0.41
C PHE A 195 -10.06 -1.61 -1.43
N THR A 196 -10.66 -0.43 -1.46
CA THR A 196 -10.35 0.60 -2.46
C THR A 196 -9.96 1.90 -1.83
N ASN A 197 -8.82 2.46 -2.24
CA ASN A 197 -8.38 3.80 -1.84
C ASN A 197 -8.28 3.99 -0.32
N ASN A 198 -7.86 2.95 0.41
CA ASN A 198 -7.62 3.04 1.85
C ASN A 198 -6.16 3.44 2.09
N THR A 199 -5.94 4.31 3.08
CA THR A 199 -4.64 4.91 3.37
C THR A 199 -4.23 4.70 4.82
N ALA A 200 -2.93 4.51 5.05
CA ALA A 200 -2.38 4.48 6.40
C ALA A 200 -1.08 5.29 6.49
N SER A 201 -0.99 6.15 7.51
CA SER A 201 0.26 6.86 7.81
C SER A 201 1.34 5.94 8.38
N GLY A 202 1.02 4.70 8.72
CA GLY A 202 1.97 3.65 9.11
C GLY A 202 2.04 2.58 8.03
N THR A 203 1.64 1.36 8.39
CA THR A 203 1.70 0.17 7.54
C THR A 203 0.31 -0.39 7.25
N GLY A 204 0.19 -1.15 6.16
CA GLY A 204 -1.07 -1.80 5.79
C GLY A 204 -2.14 -0.79 5.41
N GLY A 205 -2.01 -0.15 4.24
CA GLY A 205 -2.91 0.93 3.82
C GLY A 205 -4.38 0.58 3.89
N ALA A 206 -4.74 -0.66 3.56
CA ALA A 206 -6.07 -1.21 3.81
C ALA A 206 -6.14 -2.02 5.10
N MET A 207 -5.27 -3.03 5.25
CA MET A 207 -5.39 -4.04 6.30
C MET A 207 -4.06 -4.27 7.00
N HIS A 208 -4.07 -4.20 8.33
CA HIS A 208 -2.92 -4.54 9.16
C HIS A 208 -3.20 -5.83 9.94
N GLY A 209 -2.39 -6.86 9.73
CA GLY A 209 -2.58 -8.21 10.25
C GLY A 209 -3.73 -8.97 9.56
N GLY A 210 -4.08 -10.14 10.10
CA GLY A 210 -5.24 -10.92 9.68
C GLY A 210 -5.07 -11.74 8.39
N SER A 211 -6.18 -12.23 7.83
CA SER A 211 -6.22 -13.03 6.61
C SER A 211 -7.28 -12.54 5.63
N ALA A 212 -6.96 -12.54 4.34
CA ALA A 212 -7.86 -12.15 3.26
C ALA A 212 -8.05 -13.32 2.28
N TYR A 213 -9.29 -13.63 1.95
CA TYR A 213 -9.68 -14.72 1.05
C TYR A 213 -10.60 -14.18 -0.05
N ASN A 214 -10.21 -14.39 -1.31
CA ASN A 214 -10.96 -13.93 -2.48
C ASN A 214 -11.22 -12.40 -2.46
N CYS A 215 -10.29 -11.62 -1.93
CA CYS A 215 -10.43 -10.17 -1.81
C CYS A 215 -9.74 -9.43 -2.96
N VAL A 216 -10.19 -8.20 -3.20
CA VAL A 216 -9.56 -7.28 -4.16
C VAL A 216 -9.05 -6.06 -3.41
N PHE A 217 -7.78 -5.71 -3.62
CA PHE A 217 -7.12 -4.54 -3.07
C PHE A 217 -6.69 -3.62 -4.20
N THR A 218 -7.32 -2.45 -4.30
CA THR A 218 -7.11 -1.50 -5.39
C THR A 218 -6.74 -0.13 -4.85
N LEU A 219 -5.64 0.44 -5.34
CA LEU A 219 -5.24 1.82 -5.04
C LEU A 219 -5.11 2.13 -3.54
N ASN A 220 -4.75 1.15 -2.71
CA ASN A 220 -4.48 1.40 -1.30
C ASN A 220 -3.04 1.91 -1.14
N SER A 221 -2.79 2.74 -0.12
CA SER A 221 -1.45 3.28 0.11
C SER A 221 -1.02 3.34 1.57
N ALA A 222 0.29 3.18 1.80
CA ALA A 222 0.91 3.30 3.11
C ALA A 222 2.15 4.22 3.04
N GLU A 223 2.37 5.03 4.08
CA GLU A 223 3.60 5.83 4.21
C GLU A 223 4.83 4.95 4.50
N TRP A 224 4.64 3.76 5.09
CA TRP A 224 5.73 2.85 5.39
C TRP A 224 5.63 1.64 4.46
N ASP A 225 5.29 0.48 5.00
CA ASP A 225 5.31 -0.78 4.28
C ASP A 225 3.92 -1.38 4.10
N GLY A 226 3.75 -2.16 3.02
CA GLY A 226 2.50 -2.86 2.75
C GLY A 226 1.40 -1.89 2.35
N GLY A 227 1.48 -1.36 1.12
CA GLY A 227 0.53 -0.36 0.64
C GLY A 227 -0.94 -0.81 0.71
N ALA A 228 -1.20 -2.11 0.61
CA ALA A 228 -2.50 -2.70 0.92
C ALA A 228 -2.50 -3.46 2.25
N MET A 229 -1.59 -4.42 2.42
CA MET A 229 -1.61 -5.33 3.56
C MET A 229 -0.24 -5.46 4.23
N TYR A 230 -0.22 -5.45 5.57
CA TYR A 230 1.01 -5.65 6.36
C TYR A 230 0.84 -6.81 7.35
N GLU A 231 1.83 -7.71 7.43
CA GLU A 231 1.84 -8.88 8.34
C GLU A 231 0.58 -9.77 8.26
N GLY A 232 -0.01 -9.90 7.07
CA GLY A 232 -1.22 -10.69 6.83
C GLY A 232 -1.01 -11.89 5.89
N SER A 233 -2.03 -12.74 5.80
CA SER A 233 -2.07 -13.83 4.80
C SER A 233 -3.14 -13.58 3.74
N ALA A 234 -2.80 -13.74 2.47
CA ALA A 234 -3.71 -13.55 1.34
C ALA A 234 -3.86 -14.85 0.54
N SER A 235 -5.09 -15.21 0.18
CA SER A 235 -5.36 -16.35 -0.68
C SER A 235 -6.41 -16.02 -1.74
N ASN A 236 -6.08 -16.32 -3.01
CA ASN A 236 -6.92 -16.01 -4.16
C ASN A 236 -7.27 -14.51 -4.26
N CYS A 237 -6.37 -13.63 -3.85
CA CYS A 237 -6.59 -12.19 -3.84
C CYS A 237 -5.98 -11.50 -5.06
N THR A 238 -6.51 -10.33 -5.40
CA THR A 238 -5.94 -9.46 -6.44
C THR A 238 -5.49 -8.14 -5.83
N PHE A 239 -4.27 -7.71 -6.14
CA PHE A 239 -3.67 -6.46 -5.69
C PHE A 239 -3.32 -5.61 -6.92
N THR A 240 -4.03 -4.50 -7.11
CA THR A 240 -3.84 -3.61 -8.28
C THR A 240 -3.52 -2.18 -7.85
N GLY A 241 -2.42 -1.62 -8.36
CA GLY A 241 -2.11 -0.20 -8.19
C GLY A 241 -1.91 0.24 -6.74
N ASN A 242 -1.58 -0.67 -5.82
CA ASN A 242 -1.30 -0.31 -4.43
C ASN A 242 0.12 0.27 -4.32
N SER A 243 0.34 1.19 -3.37
CA SER A 243 1.62 1.87 -3.24
C SER A 243 2.14 2.02 -1.81
N ALA A 244 3.45 1.97 -1.65
CA ALA A 244 4.13 2.16 -0.37
C ALA A 244 5.30 3.14 -0.51
N SER A 245 5.50 4.04 0.46
CA SER A 245 6.64 4.97 0.39
C SER A 245 7.95 4.31 0.81
N VAL A 246 7.91 3.17 1.50
CA VAL A 246 9.11 2.40 1.85
C VAL A 246 9.14 1.11 1.04
N ALA A 247 8.50 0.03 1.50
CA ALA A 247 8.59 -1.26 0.83
C ALA A 247 7.26 -2.01 0.71
N GLY A 248 7.18 -2.97 -0.22
CA GLY A 248 5.99 -3.81 -0.37
C GLY A 248 4.79 -3.01 -0.84
N GLY A 249 4.80 -2.54 -2.09
CA GLY A 249 3.75 -1.66 -2.62
C GLY A 249 2.33 -2.23 -2.47
N ALA A 250 2.18 -3.56 -2.48
CA ALA A 250 0.95 -4.23 -2.06
C ALA A 250 1.07 -4.85 -0.67
N MET A 251 2.05 -5.74 -0.47
CA MET A 251 2.18 -6.55 0.74
C MET A 251 3.56 -6.39 1.36
N SER A 252 3.62 -6.32 2.69
CA SER A 252 4.87 -6.43 3.43
C SER A 252 4.70 -7.40 4.60
N GLY A 253 5.62 -8.34 4.72
CA GLY A 253 5.49 -9.47 5.64
C GLY A 253 4.38 -10.46 5.25
N GLY A 254 4.35 -11.60 5.93
CA GLY A 254 3.28 -12.59 5.79
C GLY A 254 3.36 -13.46 4.52
N SER A 255 2.21 -13.88 3.99
CA SER A 255 2.15 -14.85 2.89
C SER A 255 1.05 -14.59 1.87
N ALA A 256 1.30 -14.91 0.60
CA ALA A 256 0.33 -14.89 -0.49
C ALA A 256 0.29 -16.24 -1.20
N SER A 257 -0.92 -16.70 -1.52
CA SER A 257 -1.16 -17.93 -2.27
C SER A 257 -2.19 -17.72 -3.36
N ASN A 258 -1.88 -18.13 -4.59
CA ASN A 258 -2.78 -17.96 -5.74
C ASN A 258 -3.23 -16.50 -5.97
N CYS A 259 -2.36 -15.54 -5.68
CA CYS A 259 -2.69 -14.11 -5.78
C CYS A 259 -2.17 -13.49 -7.08
N THR A 260 -2.79 -12.41 -7.52
CA THR A 260 -2.31 -11.59 -8.64
C THR A 260 -1.89 -10.21 -8.15
N PHE A 261 -0.70 -9.76 -8.54
CA PHE A 261 -0.15 -8.45 -8.22
C PHE A 261 0.14 -7.68 -9.51
N THR A 262 -0.62 -6.62 -9.76
CA THR A 262 -0.52 -5.82 -10.98
C THR A 262 -0.25 -4.34 -10.68
N GLY A 263 0.80 -3.78 -11.25
CA GLY A 263 1.04 -2.33 -11.20
C GLY A 263 1.24 -1.75 -9.79
N ASN A 264 1.65 -2.57 -8.82
CA ASN A 264 1.93 -2.09 -7.47
C ASN A 264 3.33 -1.45 -7.41
N SER A 265 3.51 -0.44 -6.57
CA SER A 265 4.75 0.34 -6.54
C SER A 265 5.28 0.63 -5.13
N ALA A 266 6.60 0.62 -4.98
CA ALA A 266 7.26 1.04 -3.74
C ALA A 266 8.43 1.98 -4.03
N SER A 267 8.69 2.96 -3.16
CA SER A 267 9.82 3.88 -3.43
C SER A 267 11.18 3.26 -3.12
N VAL A 268 11.26 2.29 -2.20
CA VAL A 268 12.52 1.64 -1.83
C VAL A 268 12.58 0.23 -2.41
N ALA A 269 11.81 -0.71 -1.87
CA ALA A 269 11.99 -2.12 -2.21
C ALA A 269 10.69 -2.90 -2.38
N GLY A 270 10.71 -3.93 -3.24
CA GLY A 270 9.60 -4.88 -3.36
C GLY A 270 8.32 -4.21 -3.87
N GLY A 271 8.28 -3.85 -5.16
CA GLY A 271 7.16 -3.08 -5.71
C GLY A 271 5.78 -3.71 -5.49
N ALA A 272 5.70 -5.03 -5.44
CA ALA A 272 4.52 -5.74 -4.94
C ALA A 272 4.71 -6.25 -3.50
N MET A 273 5.80 -6.96 -3.23
CA MET A 273 5.97 -7.69 -1.97
C MET A 273 7.36 -7.49 -1.35
N TYR A 274 7.41 -7.24 -0.04
CA TYR A 274 8.63 -7.16 0.76
C TYR A 274 8.56 -8.11 1.96
N GLU A 275 9.65 -8.80 2.32
CA GLU A 275 9.74 -9.71 3.48
C GLU A 275 8.61 -10.77 3.58
N GLY A 276 8.06 -11.18 2.43
CA GLY A 276 6.90 -12.07 2.33
C GLY A 276 7.20 -13.40 1.63
N SER A 277 6.25 -14.33 1.70
CA SER A 277 6.29 -15.58 0.93
C SER A 277 5.16 -15.64 -0.09
N ALA A 278 5.47 -15.90 -1.35
CA ALA A 278 4.50 -16.05 -2.43
C ALA A 278 4.51 -17.48 -3.00
N SER A 279 3.32 -18.04 -3.22
CA SER A 279 3.14 -19.35 -3.83
C SER A 279 2.05 -19.31 -4.89
N ASN A 280 2.35 -19.77 -6.10
CA ASN A 280 1.43 -19.76 -7.24
C ASN A 280 0.88 -18.34 -7.54
N CYS A 281 1.68 -17.31 -7.37
CA CYS A 281 1.24 -15.92 -7.55
C CYS A 281 1.73 -15.35 -8.88
N THR A 282 0.99 -14.43 -9.49
CA THR A 282 1.43 -13.72 -10.69
C THR A 282 1.83 -12.29 -10.37
N PHE A 283 2.97 -11.83 -10.88
CA PHE A 283 3.45 -10.46 -10.73
C PHE A 283 3.57 -9.80 -12.12
N THR A 284 2.88 -8.69 -12.35
CA THR A 284 2.89 -7.99 -13.64
C THR A 284 3.03 -6.48 -13.44
N GLY A 285 4.02 -5.86 -14.08
CA GLY A 285 4.18 -4.40 -14.07
C GLY A 285 4.40 -3.76 -12.70
N ASN A 286 4.84 -4.52 -11.69
CA ASN A 286 5.17 -3.97 -10.38
C ASN A 286 6.56 -3.32 -10.41
N SER A 287 6.75 -2.23 -9.65
CA SER A 287 7.99 -1.44 -9.70
C SER A 287 8.49 -0.99 -8.33
N ALA A 288 9.81 -0.95 -8.16
CA ALA A 288 10.45 -0.31 -7.03
C ALA A 288 11.67 0.50 -7.49
N SER A 289 11.91 1.67 -6.88
CA SER A 289 12.97 2.57 -7.36
C SER A 289 14.37 2.15 -6.94
N VAL A 290 14.54 1.36 -5.88
CA VAL A 290 15.86 0.94 -5.38
C VAL A 290 16.12 -0.54 -5.60
N ALA A 291 15.25 -1.45 -5.12
CA ALA A 291 15.51 -2.89 -5.20
C ALA A 291 14.25 -3.74 -5.38
N GLY A 292 14.38 -4.86 -6.11
CA GLY A 292 13.33 -5.86 -6.27
C GLY A 292 12.03 -5.31 -6.87
N GLY A 293 12.01 -5.11 -8.20
CA GLY A 293 10.88 -4.51 -8.91
C GLY A 293 9.52 -5.10 -8.55
N ALA A 294 9.41 -6.43 -8.44
CA ALA A 294 8.21 -7.08 -7.90
C ALA A 294 8.38 -7.51 -6.43
N MET A 295 9.48 -8.19 -6.08
CA MET A 295 9.67 -8.76 -4.75
C MET A 295 11.11 -8.56 -4.24
N TYR A 296 11.26 -8.35 -2.94
CA TYR A 296 12.55 -8.22 -2.26
C TYR A 296 12.51 -8.83 -0.85
N GLU A 297 13.64 -9.40 -0.40
CA GLU A 297 13.80 -10.08 0.92
C GLU A 297 12.72 -11.13 1.26
N GLY A 298 12.12 -11.73 0.22
CA GLY A 298 11.06 -12.73 0.35
C GLY A 298 11.40 -14.06 -0.33
N SER A 299 10.41 -14.94 -0.40
CA SER A 299 10.49 -16.20 -1.14
C SER A 299 9.34 -16.32 -2.14
N ALA A 300 9.62 -16.87 -3.33
CA ALA A 300 8.63 -17.11 -4.36
C ALA A 300 8.70 -18.56 -4.84
N SER A 301 7.54 -19.19 -5.04
CA SER A 301 7.43 -20.55 -5.57
C SER A 301 6.30 -20.64 -6.58
N ASN A 302 6.59 -21.16 -7.78
CA ASN A 302 5.64 -21.26 -8.89
C ASN A 302 4.99 -19.92 -9.28
N CYS A 303 5.77 -18.83 -9.31
CA CYS A 303 5.29 -17.47 -9.63
C CYS A 303 5.74 -17.00 -11.02
#